data_AF-A0A7X7SBD5-F1
#
_entry.id   AF-A0A7X7SBD5-F1
#
_cell.length_a   1.000
_cell.length_b   1.000
_cell.length_c   1.000
_cell.angle_alpha   90.00
_cell.angle_beta   90.00
_cell.angle_gamma   90.00
#
_symmetry.space_group_name_H-M   'P 1'
#
loop_
_entity.id
_entity.type
_entity.pdbx_description
1 polymer ?
#
loop_
_entity_poly.entity_id
_entity_poly.type
_entity_poly.pdbx_seq_one_letter_code
_entity_poly.pdbx_strand_id
1 'polypeptide(L)'
;MIRPALLPLAALLLALTTSGVLAQQRIEFQRRSFDRSRFQRTGPTAPDPAPPAPPAPAAPAAPAADPDPSAPESPEFSFSSPASAPETPNAAAPAGEADGAAPAAPYHSASRDFAPKPADPLLENPQLDNIPTKWFNHPRDHDELLEIQKNTGACLLLYFKNPTVSNEKGLCNWFERRLATDIKWRRAMPFYLKLEITLPGNTPVRELAEKYRIHKTPALLVLKPGSAWPTRINLFRFNPRPELEDIETVIDALKKAATPGYQNLF
;
A
#
# COMPACT_ATOMS: atom_id res chain seq x y z
N MET A 1 57.58 9.02 -46.00
CA MET A 1 56.66 9.61 -44.99
C MET A 1 55.24 9.54 -45.53
N ILE A 2 54.42 8.56 -45.10
CA ILE A 2 52.95 8.58 -45.26
C ILE A 2 52.36 7.98 -43.97
N ARG A 3 51.51 8.76 -43.30
CA ARG A 3 50.91 8.50 -41.98
C ARG A 3 49.86 7.37 -42.01
N PRO A 4 49.79 6.48 -41.00
CA PRO A 4 48.65 5.60 -40.78
C PRO A 4 47.67 6.27 -39.80
N ALA A 5 46.65 6.97 -40.31
CA ALA A 5 45.62 7.60 -39.48
C ALA A 5 44.19 7.46 -40.07
N LEU A 6 43.98 6.51 -40.98
CA LEU A 6 42.70 6.36 -41.71
C LEU A 6 41.87 5.13 -41.33
N LEU A 7 42.42 4.21 -40.54
CA LEU A 7 41.72 2.99 -40.12
C LEU A 7 40.63 3.17 -39.04
N PRO A 8 40.71 4.10 -38.06
CA PRO A 8 39.69 4.15 -36.99
C PRO A 8 38.39 4.85 -37.42
N LEU A 9 38.40 5.66 -38.49
CA LEU A 9 37.21 6.42 -38.92
C LEU A 9 36.22 5.55 -39.71
N ALA A 10 36.72 4.61 -40.51
CA ALA A 10 35.88 3.69 -41.28
C ALA A 10 35.12 2.68 -40.39
N ALA A 11 35.74 2.24 -39.28
CA ALA A 11 35.10 1.37 -38.30
C ALA A 11 33.99 2.09 -37.51
N LEU A 12 34.15 3.38 -37.23
CA LEU A 12 33.14 4.18 -36.53
C LEU A 12 31.90 4.44 -37.40
N LEU A 13 32.09 4.68 -38.71
CA LEU A 13 31.01 4.87 -39.68
C LEU A 13 30.20 3.59 -39.96
N LEU A 14 30.83 2.41 -39.88
CA LEU A 14 30.12 1.12 -40.00
C LEU A 14 29.28 0.77 -38.75
N ALA A 15 29.67 1.23 -37.56
CA ALA A 15 28.94 0.99 -36.32
C ALA A 15 27.70 1.90 -36.17
N LEU A 16 27.72 3.08 -36.78
CA LEU A 16 26.60 4.03 -36.75
C LEU A 16 25.45 3.62 -37.68
N THR A 17 25.70 2.87 -38.76
CA THR A 17 24.65 2.44 -39.71
C THR A 17 23.91 1.18 -39.26
N THR A 18 24.54 0.30 -38.47
CA THR A 18 23.88 -0.92 -37.94
C THR A 18 22.95 -0.63 -36.75
N SER A 19 23.17 0.49 -36.06
CA SER A 19 22.35 0.92 -34.92
C SER A 19 20.98 1.52 -35.33
N GLY A 20 20.88 2.09 -36.55
CA GLY A 20 19.63 2.70 -37.05
C GLY A 20 18.60 1.67 -37.51
N VAL A 21 19.04 0.55 -38.07
CA VAL A 21 18.15 -0.48 -38.65
C VAL A 21 17.38 -1.24 -37.56
N LEU A 22 17.99 -1.49 -36.40
CA LEU A 22 17.33 -2.17 -35.27
C LEU A 22 16.31 -1.28 -34.54
N ALA A 23 16.52 0.04 -34.50
CA ALA A 23 15.58 0.98 -33.90
C ALA A 23 14.31 1.17 -34.76
N GLN A 24 14.44 1.14 -36.08
CA GLN A 24 13.29 1.25 -37.01
C GLN A 24 12.38 0.02 -36.99
N GLN A 25 12.92 -1.20 -36.83
CA GLN A 25 12.10 -2.41 -36.75
C GLN A 25 11.20 -2.46 -35.50
N ARG A 26 11.64 -1.85 -34.39
CA ARG A 26 10.86 -1.82 -33.14
C ARG A 26 9.66 -0.86 -33.19
N ILE A 27 9.75 0.20 -34.01
CA ILE A 27 8.68 1.18 -34.22
C ILE A 27 7.65 0.66 -35.24
N GLU A 28 8.08 -0.08 -36.28
CA GLU A 28 7.15 -0.71 -37.23
C GLU A 28 6.30 -1.81 -36.60
N PHE A 29 6.83 -2.56 -35.62
CA PHE A 29 6.05 -3.58 -34.91
C PHE A 29 4.94 -2.98 -34.01
N GLN A 30 5.08 -1.72 -33.58
CA GLN A 30 4.03 -0.99 -32.86
C GLN A 30 3.01 -0.30 -33.78
N ARG A 31 3.32 -0.15 -35.08
CA ARG A 31 2.41 0.39 -36.10
C ARG A 31 1.65 -0.67 -36.89
N ARG A 32 1.90 -1.96 -36.67
CA ARG A 32 0.91 -3.01 -36.97
C ARG A 32 -0.22 -2.94 -35.95
N SER A 33 -0.96 -1.85 -36.11
CA SER A 33 -2.34 -1.66 -35.73
C SER A 33 -3.03 -2.99 -35.52
N PHE A 34 -3.42 -3.19 -34.27
CA PHE A 34 -4.55 -3.97 -33.84
C PHE A 34 -5.64 -3.99 -34.93
N ASP A 35 -5.65 -5.05 -35.74
CA ASP A 35 -6.57 -5.20 -36.85
C ASP A 35 -7.94 -5.55 -36.28
N ARG A 36 -8.79 -4.53 -36.11
CA ARG A 36 -10.17 -4.69 -35.60
C ARG A 36 -11.06 -5.47 -36.56
N SER A 37 -10.59 -5.77 -37.78
CA SER A 37 -11.33 -6.54 -38.78
C SER A 37 -11.49 -8.02 -38.40
N ARG A 38 -10.66 -8.54 -37.49
CA ARG A 38 -10.76 -9.94 -37.01
C ARG A 38 -11.89 -10.18 -36.01
N PHE A 39 -12.49 -9.12 -35.46
CA PHE A 39 -13.59 -9.23 -34.50
C PHE A 39 -14.97 -8.96 -35.11
N GLN A 40 -15.06 -8.72 -36.42
CA GLN A 40 -16.34 -8.82 -37.12
C GLN A 40 -16.68 -10.31 -37.29
N ARG A 41 -17.49 -10.83 -36.36
CA ARG A 41 -18.24 -12.06 -36.61
C ARG A 41 -19.13 -11.83 -37.83
N THR A 42 -18.78 -12.46 -38.95
CA THR A 42 -19.75 -12.84 -39.97
C THR A 42 -20.67 -13.90 -39.36
N GLY A 43 -21.69 -13.43 -38.65
CA GLY A 43 -22.84 -14.26 -38.29
C GLY A 43 -23.67 -14.52 -39.54
N PRO A 44 -24.22 -15.73 -39.72
CA PRO A 44 -25.04 -16.07 -40.87
C PRO A 44 -26.30 -15.21 -40.91
N THR A 45 -26.64 -14.77 -42.12
CA THR A 45 -27.92 -14.20 -42.53
C THR A 45 -29.09 -14.87 -41.81
N ALA A 46 -29.67 -14.19 -40.84
CA ALA A 46 -31.02 -14.47 -40.37
C ALA A 46 -31.99 -13.63 -41.24
N PRO A 47 -33.12 -14.19 -41.68
CA PRO A 47 -34.14 -13.41 -42.37
C PRO A 47 -34.74 -12.37 -41.41
N ASP A 48 -35.16 -11.24 -41.98
CA ASP A 48 -35.80 -10.11 -41.31
C ASP A 48 -36.79 -10.55 -40.20
N PRO A 49 -36.69 -10.02 -38.97
CA PRO A 49 -37.82 -10.03 -38.08
C PRO A 49 -38.84 -9.02 -38.62
N ALA A 50 -40.03 -9.52 -38.99
CA ALA A 50 -41.17 -8.71 -39.35
C ALA A 50 -41.41 -7.59 -38.31
N PRO A 51 -41.85 -6.39 -38.75
CA PRO A 51 -42.08 -5.28 -37.84
C PRO A 51 -43.09 -5.67 -36.74
N PRO A 52 -42.88 -5.27 -35.47
CA PRO A 52 -43.85 -5.49 -34.43
C PRO A 52 -45.14 -4.73 -34.77
N ALA A 53 -46.27 -5.44 -34.73
CA ALA A 53 -47.59 -4.87 -34.94
C ALA A 53 -47.86 -3.73 -33.92
N PRO A 54 -48.57 -2.66 -34.34
CA PRO A 54 -48.89 -1.54 -33.45
C PRO A 54 -49.77 -1.99 -32.28
N PRO A 55 -49.68 -1.32 -31.11
CA PRO A 55 -50.46 -1.66 -29.93
C PRO A 55 -51.96 -1.50 -30.21
N ALA A 56 -52.73 -2.54 -29.87
CA ALA A 56 -54.17 -2.50 -29.95
C ALA A 56 -54.76 -1.45 -28.96
N PRO A 57 -55.84 -0.76 -29.34
CA PRO A 57 -56.39 0.36 -28.60
C PRO A 57 -57.03 -0.05 -27.26
N ALA A 58 -56.80 0.79 -26.24
CA ALA A 58 -57.49 0.74 -24.97
C ALA A 58 -58.99 0.99 -25.13
N ALA A 59 -59.80 0.21 -24.42
CA ALA A 59 -61.25 0.39 -24.27
C ALA A 59 -61.60 0.14 -22.78
N PRO A 60 -62.72 0.69 -22.26
CA PRO A 60 -62.69 1.72 -21.23
C PRO A 60 -63.05 1.25 -19.81
N ALA A 61 -62.76 2.12 -18.84
CA ALA A 61 -63.03 1.98 -17.42
C ALA A 61 -64.51 2.21 -17.03
N ALA A 62 -64.95 1.57 -15.94
CA ALA A 62 -65.81 2.09 -14.86
C ALA A 62 -66.05 0.99 -13.79
N PRO A 63 -66.45 1.33 -12.54
CA PRO A 63 -65.81 2.26 -11.62
C PRO A 63 -65.59 1.69 -10.19
N ALA A 64 -64.85 2.49 -9.42
CA ALA A 64 -64.56 2.56 -7.99
C ALA A 64 -65.37 1.72 -6.96
N ALA A 65 -64.64 1.17 -5.99
CA ALA A 65 -64.99 1.25 -4.57
C ALA A 65 -63.74 1.64 -3.77
N ASP A 66 -63.95 2.60 -2.87
CA ASP A 66 -63.02 3.46 -2.14
C ASP A 66 -62.38 2.78 -0.89
N PRO A 67 -61.53 3.46 -0.10
CA PRO A 67 -60.38 2.90 0.59
C PRO A 67 -60.60 2.72 2.10
N ASP A 68 -59.72 1.96 2.76
CA ASP A 68 -59.55 2.06 4.21
C ASP A 68 -58.06 2.37 4.52
N PRO A 69 -57.75 3.44 5.28
CA PRO A 69 -56.42 3.96 5.44
C PRO A 69 -55.76 3.42 6.72
N SER A 70 -54.54 2.91 6.61
CA SER A 70 -53.63 2.83 7.75
C SER A 70 -52.19 2.85 7.25
N ALA A 71 -51.61 4.05 7.23
CA ALA A 71 -50.18 4.27 7.36
C ALA A 71 -49.89 4.59 8.84
N PRO A 72 -48.64 4.85 9.25
CA PRO A 72 -47.41 4.06 9.11
C PRO A 72 -46.70 3.96 10.47
N GLU A 73 -46.05 2.85 10.83
CA GLU A 73 -45.18 2.86 12.03
C GLU A 73 -43.80 2.25 11.78
N SER A 74 -42.84 3.15 11.63
CA SER A 74 -41.47 3.10 12.14
C SER A 74 -41.12 4.56 12.46
N PRO A 75 -40.37 4.92 13.51
CA PRO A 75 -39.31 4.13 14.15
C PRO A 75 -39.23 4.24 15.69
N GLU A 76 -38.64 3.26 16.38
CA GLU A 76 -38.07 3.52 17.71
C GLU A 76 -36.56 3.25 17.70
N PHE A 77 -35.83 4.34 17.43
CA PHE A 77 -34.44 4.50 17.84
C PHE A 77 -34.40 4.62 19.37
N SER A 78 -33.87 3.61 20.06
CA SER A 78 -33.48 3.74 21.47
C SER A 78 -32.00 4.12 21.57
N PHE A 79 -31.73 5.41 21.79
CA PHE A 79 -30.45 5.87 22.32
C PHE A 79 -30.48 5.71 23.84
N SER A 80 -29.70 4.76 24.37
CA SER A 80 -29.37 4.73 25.79
C SER A 80 -28.04 5.46 26.01
N SER A 81 -28.12 6.68 26.53
CA SER A 81 -27.04 7.27 27.33
C SER A 81 -27.15 6.77 28.76
N PRO A 82 -26.02 6.62 29.46
CA PRO A 82 -25.92 7.25 30.76
C PRO A 82 -24.73 8.20 30.82
N ALA A 83 -25.06 9.47 31.08
CA ALA A 83 -24.18 10.37 31.81
C ALA A 83 -24.05 9.86 33.24
N SER A 84 -22.83 9.83 33.78
CA SER A 84 -22.46 10.50 35.03
C SER A 84 -21.09 10.01 35.50
N ALA A 85 -20.14 10.94 35.54
CA ALA A 85 -18.94 10.85 36.36
C ALA A 85 -19.30 10.96 37.84
N PRO A 86 -18.45 10.46 38.75
CA PRO A 86 -18.28 11.10 40.04
C PRO A 86 -16.83 11.50 40.29
N GLU A 87 -16.67 12.82 40.41
CA GLU A 87 -15.88 13.58 41.38
C GLU A 87 -14.77 12.88 42.18
N THR A 88 -13.56 13.41 41.99
CA THR A 88 -12.43 13.37 42.93
C THR A 88 -12.73 14.15 44.21
N PRO A 89 -12.50 13.60 45.41
CA PRO A 89 -12.29 14.39 46.61
C PRO A 89 -10.79 14.65 46.81
N ASN A 90 -10.44 15.93 46.75
CA ASN A 90 -9.20 16.49 47.23
C ASN A 90 -9.26 16.50 48.77
N ALA A 91 -8.31 15.84 49.46
CA ALA A 91 -8.18 15.94 50.92
C ALA A 91 -6.75 16.28 51.28
N ALA A 92 -6.62 17.39 52.01
CA ALA A 92 -5.39 18.00 52.47
C ALA A 92 -4.69 17.17 53.57
N ALA A 93 -3.41 17.50 53.75
CA ALA A 93 -2.46 16.95 54.70
C ALA A 93 -2.90 16.93 56.17
N PRO A 94 -2.19 16.15 57.00
CA PRO A 94 -1.71 16.68 58.27
C PRO A 94 -0.19 16.57 58.42
N ALA A 95 0.37 17.59 59.07
CA ALA A 95 1.73 17.65 59.58
C ALA A 95 1.91 16.70 60.78
N GLY A 96 3.13 16.16 60.92
CA GLY A 96 3.55 15.37 62.07
C GLY A 96 5.01 14.89 61.93
N GLU A 97 5.95 15.74 62.34
CA GLU A 97 7.25 15.38 62.95
C GLU A 97 7.03 14.29 64.04
N ALA A 98 7.94 13.35 64.36
CA ALA A 98 9.39 13.32 64.26
C ALA A 98 9.96 11.89 64.33
N ASP A 99 11.25 11.82 63.98
CA ASP A 99 12.32 10.95 64.49
C ASP A 99 12.33 9.43 64.24
N GLY A 100 13.36 9.01 63.49
CA GLY A 100 13.75 7.62 63.30
C GLY A 100 14.87 7.48 62.29
N ALA A 101 16.09 7.86 62.68
CA ALA A 101 17.31 7.77 61.87
C ALA A 101 17.63 6.33 61.41
N ALA A 102 17.92 6.17 60.11
CA ALA A 102 18.68 5.06 59.53
C ALA A 102 19.41 5.56 58.27
N PRO A 103 20.64 5.06 57.99
CA PRO A 103 21.64 5.79 57.21
C PRO A 103 21.32 5.87 55.73
N ALA A 104 21.59 7.05 55.15
CA ALA A 104 21.51 7.33 53.73
C ALA A 104 22.42 6.41 52.94
N ALA A 105 21.83 5.40 52.29
CA ALA A 105 22.47 4.75 51.17
C ALA A 105 22.70 5.81 50.08
N PRO A 106 23.92 5.94 49.53
CA PRO A 106 24.15 6.86 48.43
C PRO A 106 23.23 6.43 47.28
N TYR A 107 22.31 7.32 46.91
CA TYR A 107 21.60 7.25 45.64
C TYR A 107 22.67 7.34 44.55
N HIS A 108 23.25 6.20 44.18
CA HIS A 108 23.84 6.04 42.88
C HIS A 108 22.67 6.18 41.89
N SER A 109 22.46 7.41 41.41
CA SER A 109 21.91 7.61 40.08
C SER A 109 22.82 6.84 39.14
N ALA A 110 22.47 5.58 38.91
CA ALA A 110 22.94 4.84 37.77
C ALA A 110 22.35 5.56 36.56
N SER A 111 23.02 6.63 36.13
CA SER A 111 23.06 7.01 34.74
C SER A 111 23.32 5.71 34.00
N ARG A 112 22.26 5.13 33.42
CA ARG A 112 22.42 4.08 32.45
C ARG A 112 23.21 4.73 31.34
N ASP A 113 24.51 4.53 31.37
CA ASP A 113 25.37 4.65 30.21
C ASP A 113 24.75 3.72 29.16
N PHE A 114 23.82 4.25 28.38
CA PHE A 114 23.46 3.70 27.09
C PHE A 114 24.70 3.91 26.23
N ALA A 115 25.71 3.06 26.44
CA ALA A 115 26.73 2.85 25.44
C ALA A 115 25.96 2.60 24.13
N PRO A 116 26.16 3.44 23.09
CA PRO A 116 25.47 3.24 21.84
C PRO A 116 25.79 1.81 21.39
N LYS A 117 24.74 0.99 21.23
CA LYS A 117 24.87 -0.37 20.71
C LYS A 117 25.74 -0.26 19.45
N PRO A 118 26.82 -1.04 19.31
CA PRO A 118 27.67 -0.96 18.12
C PRO A 118 26.75 -1.07 16.91
N ALA A 119 26.85 -0.07 16.03
CA ALA A 119 26.01 0.00 14.85
C ALA A 119 26.22 -1.28 14.06
N ASP A 120 25.14 -2.04 13.86
CA ASP A 120 25.18 -3.26 13.07
C ASP A 120 25.53 -2.84 11.63
N PRO A 121 26.67 -3.27 11.06
CA PRO A 121 27.18 -2.73 9.80
C PRO A 121 26.20 -2.93 8.63
N LEU A 122 25.34 -3.95 8.70
CA LEU A 122 24.29 -4.19 7.71
C LEU A 122 23.13 -3.19 7.77
N LEU A 123 22.94 -2.50 8.91
CA LEU A 123 21.93 -1.44 9.03
C LEU A 123 22.43 -0.12 8.41
N GLU A 124 23.73 0.15 8.48
CA GLU A 124 24.34 1.32 7.86
C GLU A 124 24.54 1.13 6.35
N ASN A 125 25.03 -0.05 5.94
CA ASN A 125 25.29 -0.40 4.55
C ASN A 125 24.65 -1.75 4.19
N PRO A 126 23.33 -1.78 3.88
CA PRO A 126 22.64 -3.00 3.52
C PRO A 126 23.12 -3.56 2.17
N GLN A 127 23.20 -4.88 2.07
CA GLN A 127 23.58 -5.61 0.85
C GLN A 127 22.37 -5.76 -0.09
N LEU A 128 22.01 -4.68 -0.77
CA LEU A 128 20.77 -4.61 -1.56
C LEU A 128 20.87 -5.26 -2.94
N ASP A 129 22.07 -5.55 -3.43
CA ASP A 129 22.26 -6.14 -4.78
C ASP A 129 21.68 -7.55 -4.93
N ASN A 130 21.53 -8.27 -3.81
CA ASN A 130 21.12 -9.68 -3.79
C ASN A 130 19.65 -9.90 -3.39
N ILE A 131 18.85 -8.84 -3.25
CA ILE A 131 17.47 -9.01 -2.78
C ILE A 131 16.51 -9.40 -3.91
N PRO A 132 15.54 -10.29 -3.67
CA PRO A 132 14.51 -10.60 -4.65
C PRO A 132 13.71 -9.37 -5.07
N THR A 133 13.60 -9.16 -6.38
CA THR A 133 12.88 -8.00 -6.94
C THR A 133 11.37 -8.21 -7.04
N LYS A 134 10.90 -9.46 -6.98
CA LYS A 134 9.48 -9.83 -7.07
C LYS A 134 8.70 -9.42 -5.82
N TRP A 135 7.38 -9.30 -5.97
CA TRP A 135 6.46 -9.27 -4.85
C TRP A 135 6.12 -10.70 -4.45
N PHE A 136 6.32 -11.03 -3.18
CA PHE A 136 5.76 -12.23 -2.58
C PHE A 136 4.31 -11.96 -2.21
N ASN A 137 3.48 -13.00 -2.24
CA ASN A 137 2.04 -12.85 -2.05
C ASN A 137 1.43 -13.90 -1.12
N HIS A 138 2.24 -14.79 -0.55
CA HIS A 138 1.78 -15.82 0.34
C HIS A 138 2.23 -15.53 1.78
N PRO A 139 1.36 -15.66 2.80
CA PRO A 139 1.72 -15.34 4.19
C PRO A 139 2.87 -16.20 4.74
N ARG A 140 3.07 -17.41 4.21
CA ARG A 140 4.19 -18.29 4.60
C ARG A 140 5.55 -17.79 4.14
N ASP A 141 5.59 -16.92 3.13
CA ASP A 141 6.84 -16.32 2.65
C ASP A 141 7.36 -15.29 3.66
N HIS A 142 6.55 -14.90 4.66
CA HIS A 142 6.93 -13.93 5.67
C HIS A 142 8.21 -14.34 6.42
N ASP A 143 8.30 -15.59 6.87
CA ASP A 143 9.45 -16.06 7.64
C ASP A 143 10.70 -16.17 6.77
N GLU A 144 10.57 -16.65 5.52
CA GLU A 144 11.66 -16.66 4.54
C GLU A 144 12.20 -15.24 4.28
N LEU A 145 11.30 -14.28 4.12
CA LEU A 145 11.68 -12.87 3.94
C LEU A 145 12.38 -12.28 5.16
N LEU A 146 12.01 -12.70 6.37
CA LEU A 146 12.72 -12.30 7.60
C LEU A 146 14.14 -12.88 7.66
N GLU A 147 14.36 -14.09 7.13
CA GLU A 147 15.70 -14.68 7.02
C GLU A 147 16.56 -13.92 6.00
N ILE A 148 16.02 -13.61 4.82
CA ILE A 148 16.71 -12.80 3.81
C ILE A 148 17.03 -11.41 4.38
N GLN A 149 16.09 -10.81 5.12
CA GLN A 149 16.28 -9.53 5.80
C GLN A 149 17.46 -9.57 6.79
N LYS A 150 17.60 -10.62 7.59
CA LYS A 150 18.74 -10.77 8.53
C LYS A 150 20.08 -10.83 7.80
N ASN A 151 20.13 -11.52 6.66
CA ASN A 151 21.36 -11.71 5.90
C ASN A 151 21.78 -10.48 5.09
N THR A 152 20.81 -9.67 4.64
CA THR A 152 21.06 -8.54 3.73
C THR A 152 20.99 -7.18 4.41
N GLY A 153 20.35 -7.07 5.58
CA GLY A 153 20.05 -5.78 6.20
C GLY A 153 18.94 -4.99 5.49
N ALA A 154 18.28 -5.58 4.49
CA ALA A 154 17.21 -4.92 3.75
C ALA A 154 15.94 -4.75 4.59
N CYS A 155 15.23 -3.63 4.38
CA CYS A 155 13.92 -3.41 4.97
C CYS A 155 12.84 -4.25 4.26
N LEU A 156 11.89 -4.77 5.04
CA LEU A 156 10.72 -5.49 4.53
C LEU A 156 9.54 -4.53 4.43
N LEU A 157 9.03 -4.36 3.21
CA LEU A 157 7.82 -3.63 2.89
C LEU A 157 6.63 -4.60 2.90
N LEU A 158 5.70 -4.38 3.81
CA LEU A 158 4.46 -5.15 3.95
C LEU A 158 3.30 -4.31 3.39
N TYR A 159 2.59 -4.84 2.41
CA TYR A 159 1.40 -4.21 1.84
C TYR A 159 0.18 -5.10 2.07
N PHE A 160 -0.78 -4.66 2.88
CA PHE A 160 -2.07 -5.32 3.03
C PHE A 160 -3.13 -4.57 2.25
N LYS A 161 -3.86 -5.29 1.40
CA LYS A 161 -4.96 -4.75 0.61
C LYS A 161 -6.23 -5.55 0.84
N ASN A 162 -7.38 -4.88 0.79
CA ASN A 162 -8.67 -5.53 0.83
C ASN A 162 -9.55 -5.04 -0.32
N PRO A 163 -9.69 -5.82 -1.42
CA PRO A 163 -10.52 -5.41 -2.55
C PRO A 163 -12.03 -5.51 -2.28
N THR A 164 -12.45 -6.14 -1.17
CA THR A 164 -13.85 -6.51 -0.92
C THR A 164 -14.62 -5.53 -0.02
N VAL A 165 -13.94 -4.65 0.71
CA VAL A 165 -14.59 -3.79 1.72
C VAL A 165 -15.22 -2.56 1.08
N SER A 166 -16.55 -2.43 1.25
CA SER A 166 -17.36 -1.32 0.73
C SER A 166 -17.08 0.03 1.41
N ASN A 167 -16.62 0.01 2.66
CA ASN A 167 -16.41 1.22 3.46
C ASN A 167 -15.03 1.86 3.21
N GLU A 168 -14.14 1.11 2.57
CA GLU A 168 -12.79 1.52 2.12
C GLU A 168 -12.71 1.50 0.58
N LYS A 169 -13.88 1.51 -0.07
CA LYS A 169 -14.03 1.12 -1.48
C LYS A 169 -13.22 2.04 -2.38
N GLY A 170 -12.28 1.41 -3.09
CA GLY A 170 -11.44 2.08 -4.07
C GLY A 170 -10.14 2.65 -3.53
N LEU A 171 -9.89 2.70 -2.22
CA LEU A 171 -8.63 3.25 -1.69
C LEU A 171 -7.40 2.43 -2.11
N CYS A 172 -7.47 1.10 -2.01
CA CYS A 172 -6.40 0.21 -2.48
C CYS A 172 -6.14 0.43 -3.98
N ASN A 173 -7.20 0.42 -4.80
CA ASN A 173 -7.10 0.65 -6.24
C ASN A 173 -6.58 2.06 -6.58
N TRP A 174 -6.95 3.08 -5.81
CA TRP A 174 -6.49 4.45 -6.01
C TRP A 174 -4.98 4.56 -5.75
N PHE A 175 -4.51 4.01 -4.63
CA PHE A 175 -3.08 3.89 -4.34
C PHE A 175 -2.34 3.13 -5.45
N GLU A 176 -2.83 1.94 -5.81
CA GLU A 176 -2.18 1.07 -6.82
C GLU A 176 -2.09 1.74 -8.20
N ARG A 177 -3.12 2.50 -8.60
CA ARG A 177 -3.14 3.14 -9.93
C ARG A 177 -2.40 4.46 -9.99
N ARG A 178 -2.31 5.20 -8.89
CA ARG A 178 -1.71 6.55 -8.87
C ARG A 178 -0.30 6.54 -8.28
N LEU A 179 -0.14 6.01 -7.08
CA LEU A 179 1.12 6.07 -6.36
C LEU A 179 2.05 4.93 -6.77
N ALA A 180 1.53 3.70 -6.84
CA ALA A 180 2.38 2.54 -7.16
C ALA A 180 2.86 2.51 -8.63
N THR A 181 2.25 3.32 -9.51
CA THR A 181 2.68 3.52 -10.91
C THR A 181 3.69 4.66 -11.07
N ASP A 182 3.85 5.51 -10.06
CA ASP A 182 4.75 6.66 -10.09
C ASP A 182 6.21 6.22 -10.29
N ILE A 183 7.00 7.05 -10.99
CA ILE A 183 8.40 6.75 -11.26
C ILE A 183 9.28 6.74 -10.00
N LYS A 184 9.02 7.62 -9.03
CA LYS A 184 9.76 7.68 -7.76
C LYS A 184 9.48 6.44 -6.93
N TRP A 185 8.22 6.02 -6.86
CA TRP A 185 7.85 4.75 -6.24
C TRP A 185 8.59 3.57 -6.88
N ARG A 186 8.52 3.45 -8.22
CA ARG A 186 9.19 2.37 -8.95
C ARG A 186 10.71 2.36 -8.79
N ARG A 187 11.34 3.51 -8.54
CA ARG A 187 12.77 3.61 -8.23
C ARG A 187 13.11 3.18 -6.80
N ALA A 188 12.21 3.36 -5.84
CA ALA A 188 12.40 2.93 -4.46
C ALA A 188 12.21 1.42 -4.26
N MET A 189 11.25 0.81 -4.95
CA MET A 189 10.84 -0.59 -4.75
C MET A 189 11.93 -1.66 -4.95
N PRO A 190 12.96 -1.50 -5.81
CA PRO A 190 14.04 -2.47 -5.94
C PRO A 190 14.88 -2.63 -4.68
N PHE A 191 14.83 -1.69 -3.74
CA PHE A 191 15.61 -1.72 -2.51
C PHE A 191 14.88 -2.36 -1.33
N TYR A 192 13.63 -2.78 -1.49
CA TYR A 192 12.85 -3.42 -0.42
C TYR A 192 12.59 -4.89 -0.73
N LEU A 193 12.63 -5.73 0.31
CA LEU A 193 11.92 -7.01 0.30
C LEU A 193 10.42 -6.71 0.35
N LYS A 194 9.61 -7.39 -0.46
CA LYS A 194 8.23 -6.98 -0.69
C LYS A 194 7.27 -8.14 -0.51
N LEU A 195 6.33 -7.98 0.42
CA LEU A 195 5.25 -8.93 0.67
C LEU A 195 3.90 -8.21 0.57
N GLU A 196 3.04 -8.71 -0.31
CA GLU A 196 1.68 -8.25 -0.51
C GLU A 196 0.69 -9.29 0.03
N ILE A 197 -0.25 -8.87 0.88
CA ILE A 197 -1.25 -9.77 1.47
C ILE A 197 -2.65 -9.25 1.12
N THR A 198 -3.46 -10.11 0.50
CA THR A 198 -4.85 -9.80 0.15
C THR A 198 -5.79 -10.27 1.26
N LEU A 199 -6.64 -9.37 1.75
CA LEU A 199 -7.66 -9.58 2.77
C LEU A 199 -9.08 -9.55 2.16
N PRO A 200 -10.06 -10.22 2.77
CA PRO A 200 -9.88 -11.25 3.80
C PRO A 200 -9.22 -12.50 3.20
N GLY A 201 -8.52 -13.27 4.04
CA GLY A 201 -7.86 -14.51 3.62
C GLY A 201 -8.14 -15.69 4.55
N ASN A 202 -7.41 -16.78 4.30
CA ASN A 202 -7.38 -17.99 5.14
C ASN A 202 -6.72 -17.71 6.51
N THR A 203 -6.68 -18.72 7.39
CA THR A 203 -6.14 -18.58 8.76
C THR A 203 -4.74 -17.96 8.81
N PRO A 204 -3.73 -18.41 8.02
CA PRO A 204 -2.41 -17.77 8.02
C PRO A 204 -2.41 -16.30 7.63
N VAL A 205 -3.26 -15.89 6.68
CA VAL A 205 -3.41 -14.47 6.31
C VAL A 205 -3.98 -13.65 7.47
N ARG A 206 -4.97 -14.19 8.20
CA ARG A 206 -5.59 -13.52 9.34
C ARG A 206 -4.61 -13.38 10.50
N GLU A 207 -3.87 -14.44 10.83
CA GLU A 207 -2.83 -14.43 11.86
C GLU A 207 -1.74 -13.41 11.54
N LEU A 208 -1.30 -13.32 10.28
CA LEU A 208 -0.32 -12.33 9.85
C LEU A 208 -0.87 -10.89 9.93
N ALA A 209 -2.13 -10.68 9.55
CA ALA A 209 -2.78 -9.39 9.69
C ALA A 209 -2.94 -8.98 11.16
N GLU A 210 -3.26 -9.93 12.05
CA GLU A 210 -3.36 -9.70 13.50
C GLU A 210 -2.00 -9.41 14.15
N LYS A 211 -0.95 -10.17 13.76
CA LYS A 211 0.45 -9.93 14.16
C LYS A 211 0.87 -8.48 13.93
N TYR A 212 0.40 -7.89 12.82
CA TYR A 212 0.67 -6.51 12.45
C TYR A 212 -0.45 -5.52 12.78
N ARG A 213 -1.49 -5.95 13.51
CA ARG A 213 -2.63 -5.13 13.94
C ARG A 213 -3.29 -4.38 12.79
N ILE A 214 -3.54 -5.08 11.68
CA ILE A 214 -4.14 -4.51 10.48
C ILE A 214 -5.65 -4.47 10.62
N HIS A 215 -6.17 -3.28 10.92
CA HIS A 215 -7.61 -3.03 11.06
C HIS A 215 -8.23 -2.27 9.88
N LYS A 216 -7.41 -1.60 9.06
CA LYS A 216 -7.85 -0.79 7.91
C LYS A 216 -6.91 -0.94 6.73
N THR A 217 -7.45 -0.93 5.51
CA THR A 217 -6.70 -1.02 4.26
C THR A 217 -6.92 0.19 3.33
N PRO A 218 -5.96 0.52 2.44
CA PRO A 218 -4.63 -0.08 2.30
C PRO A 218 -3.74 0.18 3.52
N ALA A 219 -2.94 -0.82 3.90
CA ALA A 219 -1.93 -0.69 4.95
C ALA A 219 -0.56 -0.95 4.36
N LEU A 220 0.31 0.06 4.38
CA LEU A 220 1.70 -0.05 3.98
C LEU A 220 2.58 0.09 5.22
N LEU A 221 3.44 -0.88 5.45
CA LEU A 221 4.33 -0.92 6.61
C LEU A 221 5.77 -1.15 6.17
N VAL A 222 6.72 -0.59 6.91
CA VAL A 222 8.15 -0.87 6.79
C VAL A 222 8.64 -1.53 8.07
N LEU A 223 9.22 -2.72 7.95
CA LEU A 223 9.85 -3.44 9.04
C LEU A 223 11.37 -3.43 8.86
N LYS A 224 12.07 -2.82 9.82
CA LYS A 224 13.54 -2.80 9.86
C LYS A 224 14.09 -4.17 10.31
N PRO A 225 15.29 -4.58 9.85
CA PRO A 225 15.95 -5.77 10.36
C PRO A 225 16.11 -5.70 11.88
N GLY A 226 15.79 -6.79 12.57
CA GLY A 226 15.89 -6.88 14.03
C GLY A 226 14.84 -6.08 14.81
N SER A 227 13.94 -5.35 14.15
CA SER A 227 12.80 -4.70 14.80
C SER A 227 11.63 -5.66 14.92
N ALA A 228 10.96 -5.67 16.07
CA ALA A 228 9.67 -6.34 16.24
C ALA A 228 8.49 -5.50 15.73
N TRP A 229 8.67 -4.17 15.70
CA TRP A 229 7.59 -3.22 15.42
C TRP A 229 7.79 -2.57 14.06
N PRO A 230 6.83 -2.71 13.14
CA PRO A 230 6.89 -2.00 11.87
C PRO A 230 6.43 -0.55 12.03
N THR A 231 6.88 0.30 11.11
CA THR A 231 6.39 1.67 10.96
C THR A 231 5.32 1.71 9.89
N ARG A 232 4.14 2.23 10.20
CA ARG A 232 3.06 2.42 9.21
C ARG A 232 3.29 3.68 8.40
N ILE A 233 3.16 3.57 7.08
CA ILE A 233 3.21 4.70 6.16
C ILE A 233 1.78 5.17 5.89
N ASN A 234 1.53 6.45 6.12
CA ASN A 234 0.25 7.07 5.82
C ASN A 234 0.18 7.36 4.33
N LEU A 235 -0.73 6.67 3.64
CA LEU A 235 -0.98 6.86 2.20
C LEU A 235 -2.07 7.89 1.93
N PHE A 236 -2.93 8.14 2.91
CA PHE A 236 -4.07 9.02 2.80
C PHE A 236 -4.15 9.96 3.99
N ARG A 237 -4.53 11.19 3.72
CA ARG A 237 -5.00 12.15 4.71
C ARG A 237 -6.52 12.12 4.75
N PHE A 238 -7.11 12.18 5.94
CA PHE A 238 -8.57 12.14 6.10
C PHE A 238 -9.05 13.47 6.66
N ASN A 239 -9.69 14.29 5.81
CA ASN A 239 -10.30 15.56 6.20
C ASN A 239 -11.46 15.92 5.26
N PRO A 240 -12.75 15.83 5.66
CA PRO A 240 -13.46 14.61 6.07
C PRO A 240 -13.46 13.48 5.03
N ARG A 241 -13.01 13.73 3.79
CA ARG A 241 -12.84 12.73 2.73
C ARG A 241 -11.37 12.28 2.64
N PRO A 242 -11.09 11.07 2.11
CA PRO A 242 -9.73 10.62 1.89
C PRO A 242 -9.09 11.35 0.71
N GLU A 243 -7.91 11.91 0.95
CA GLU A 243 -7.03 12.49 -0.06
C GLU A 243 -5.73 11.68 -0.09
N LEU A 244 -5.29 11.30 -1.29
CA LEU A 244 -4.03 10.57 -1.45
C LEU A 244 -2.86 11.52 -1.14
N GLU A 245 -1.93 11.09 -0.30
CA GLU A 245 -0.72 11.86 0.00
C GLU A 245 0.16 12.01 -1.24
N ASP A 246 0.91 13.10 -1.30
CA ASP A 246 1.84 13.35 -2.41
C ASP A 246 2.97 12.30 -2.40
N ILE A 247 3.45 11.94 -3.59
CA ILE A 247 4.50 10.94 -3.75
C ILE A 247 5.78 11.32 -2.99
N GLU A 248 6.16 12.60 -2.95
CA GLU A 248 7.35 13.05 -2.24
C GLU A 248 7.22 12.81 -0.74
N THR A 249 6.03 13.11 -0.18
CA THR A 249 5.73 12.88 1.23
C THR A 249 5.80 11.39 1.58
N VAL A 250 5.30 10.52 0.69
CA VAL A 250 5.34 9.07 0.89
C VAL A 250 6.76 8.53 0.78
N ILE A 251 7.58 9.02 -0.16
CA ILE A 251 8.98 8.65 -0.32
C ILE A 251 9.81 9.08 0.89
N ASP A 252 9.60 10.29 1.40
CA ASP A 252 10.25 10.77 2.62
C ASP A 252 9.85 9.95 3.85
N ALA A 253 8.57 9.57 3.96
CA ALA A 253 8.09 8.69 5.01
C ALA A 253 8.76 7.30 4.93
N LEU A 254 8.91 6.74 3.72
CA LEU A 254 9.62 5.48 3.50
C LEU A 254 11.09 5.58 3.94
N LYS A 255 11.79 6.65 3.58
CA LYS A 255 13.18 6.88 4.00
C LYS A 255 13.33 6.99 5.51
N LYS A 256 12.45 7.73 6.18
CA LYS A 256 12.44 7.87 7.65
C LYS A 256 12.14 6.53 8.35
N ALA A 257 11.26 5.73 7.75
CA ALA A 257 10.87 4.43 8.27
C ALA A 257 11.89 3.32 8.00
N ALA A 258 12.83 3.52 7.08
CA ALA A 258 13.86 2.55 6.72
C ALA A 258 15.13 2.67 7.60
N THR A 259 16.12 1.82 7.33
CA THR A 259 17.44 1.90 7.97
C THR A 259 18.26 3.08 7.41
N PRO A 260 19.29 3.56 8.13
CA PRO A 260 20.12 4.69 7.67
C PRO A 260 20.68 4.52 6.25
N GLY A 261 21.00 3.29 5.82
CA GLY A 261 21.48 3.02 4.46
C GLY A 261 20.53 3.41 3.32
N TYR A 262 19.25 3.69 3.61
CA TYR A 262 18.25 4.04 2.58
C TYR A 262 18.18 5.52 2.25
N GLN A 263 18.78 6.41 3.05
CA GLN A 263 18.57 7.87 2.93
C GLN A 263 18.98 8.42 1.54
N ASN A 264 19.98 7.80 0.92
CA ASN A 264 20.61 8.29 -0.32
C ASN A 264 20.30 7.43 -1.57
N LEU A 265 19.40 6.45 -1.50
CA LEU A 265 19.22 5.47 -2.59
C LEU A 265 18.23 5.88 -3.70
N PHE A 266 17.21 6.67 -3.38
CA PHE A 266 16.12 7.02 -4.31
C PHE A 266 15.52 8.40 -4.03
#